data_AF-A0A662SDI9-F1
#
_entry.id   AF-A0A662SDI9-F1
#
_cell.length_a   1.000
_cell.length_b   1.000
_cell.length_c   1.000
_cell.angle_alpha   90.00
_cell.angle_beta   90.00
_cell.angle_gamma   90.00
#
_symmetry.space_group_name_H-M   'P 1'
#
loop_
_entity.id
_entity.type
_entity.pdbx_description
1 polymer ?
#
loop_
_entity_poly.entity_id
_entity_poly.type
_entity_poly.pdbx_seq_one_letter_code
_entity_poly.pdbx_strand_id
1 'polypeptide(L)'
;MARGKIILVLLMLTLFLPLVTAMEAIPGTRIPLVIENYRFRTSTLLFPSDWKPTHIRWLLQDPYGKTVYWVDSPLDSVKIVGSGYDGVYHYTDWKISENSGYIQIPAFATPGEWKLKAQFYDYLFTFKFHKDTETLYTIPVKEGSLFDNLNAPLYFIIPIPLMEDVPVSINLALFSAVFLLLIILIVGILIIREVKR
;
A
#
# COMPACT_ATOMS: atom_id res chain seq x y z
N MET A 1 47.63 -30.59 -2.89
CA MET A 1 46.34 -31.16 -3.34
C MET A 1 45.09 -30.64 -2.60
N ALA A 2 45.21 -30.05 -1.40
CA ALA A 2 44.03 -29.62 -0.61
C ALA A 2 43.46 -28.22 -0.97
N ARG A 3 44.28 -27.28 -1.45
CA ARG A 3 43.84 -25.90 -1.74
C ARG A 3 42.86 -25.78 -2.92
N GLY A 4 42.98 -26.63 -3.94
CA GLY A 4 42.08 -26.64 -5.10
C GLY A 4 40.65 -27.08 -4.77
N LYS A 5 40.49 -27.98 -3.78
CA LYS A 5 39.16 -28.45 -3.33
C LYS A 5 38.40 -27.38 -2.54
N ILE A 6 39.10 -26.55 -1.76
CA ILE A 6 38.49 -25.46 -0.98
C ILE A 6 37.96 -24.36 -1.92
N ILE A 7 38.73 -24.01 -2.96
CA ILE A 7 38.30 -23.01 -3.95
C ILE A 7 37.08 -23.51 -4.74
N LEU A 8 37.07 -24.79 -5.14
CA LEU A 8 35.94 -25.37 -5.87
C LEU A 8 34.66 -25.43 -5.01
N VAL A 9 34.79 -25.72 -3.71
CA VAL A 9 33.67 -25.72 -2.76
C VAL A 9 33.15 -24.29 -2.52
N LEU A 10 34.03 -23.28 -2.42
CA LEU A 10 33.62 -21.88 -2.34
C LEU A 10 32.88 -21.41 -3.61
N LEU A 11 33.35 -21.82 -4.78
CA LEU A 11 32.75 -21.45 -6.07
C LEU A 11 31.38 -22.12 -6.28
N MET A 12 31.22 -23.37 -5.82
CA MET A 12 29.90 -24.02 -5.78
C MET A 12 28.97 -23.39 -4.75
N LEU A 13 29.48 -22.97 -3.58
CA LEU A 13 28.64 -22.28 -2.58
C LEU A 13 28.10 -20.95 -3.09
N THR A 14 28.85 -20.22 -3.92
CA THR A 14 28.36 -18.97 -4.54
C THR A 14 27.33 -19.20 -5.66
N LEU A 15 27.37 -20.36 -6.33
CA LEU A 15 26.40 -20.73 -7.38
C LEU A 15 25.05 -21.23 -6.82
N PHE A 16 25.01 -21.58 -5.54
CA PHE A 16 23.80 -22.01 -4.81
C PHE A 16 23.29 -20.97 -3.81
N LEU A 17 23.76 -19.72 -3.89
CA LEU A 17 23.04 -18.64 -3.24
C LEU A 17 21.69 -18.52 -3.95
N PRO A 18 20.55 -18.67 -3.26
CA PRO A 18 19.28 -18.36 -3.88
C PRO A 18 19.38 -16.90 -4.33
N LEU A 19 19.34 -16.66 -5.64
CA LEU A 19 18.95 -15.35 -6.12
C LEU A 19 17.56 -15.14 -5.52
N VAL A 20 17.49 -14.31 -4.48
CA VAL A 20 16.24 -13.70 -4.07
C VAL A 20 15.90 -12.75 -5.21
N THR A 21 15.38 -13.31 -6.31
CA THR A 21 14.68 -12.51 -7.31
C THR A 21 13.52 -11.90 -6.54
N ALA A 22 13.60 -10.59 -6.26
CA ALA A 22 12.44 -9.84 -5.84
C ALA A 22 11.36 -10.16 -6.86
N MET A 23 10.32 -10.87 -6.44
CA MET A 23 9.27 -11.31 -7.33
C MET A 23 8.64 -10.05 -7.92
N GLU A 24 8.82 -9.83 -9.21
CA GLU A 24 8.29 -8.65 -9.88
C GLU A 24 6.77 -8.72 -9.85
N ALA A 25 6.15 -7.60 -9.46
CA ALA A 25 4.72 -7.50 -9.32
C ALA A 25 4.08 -7.19 -10.68
N ILE A 26 2.99 -7.88 -10.97
CA ILE A 26 2.09 -7.58 -12.09
C ILE A 26 0.80 -6.91 -11.57
N PRO A 27 -0.01 -6.25 -12.42
CA PRO A 27 -1.35 -5.81 -12.06
C PRO A 27 -2.15 -6.88 -11.30
N GLY A 28 -2.80 -6.47 -10.20
CA GLY A 28 -3.56 -7.35 -9.33
C GLY A 28 -2.75 -8.04 -8.23
N THR A 29 -1.42 -7.99 -8.28
CA THR A 29 -0.54 -8.53 -7.22
C THR A 29 -0.88 -7.90 -5.88
N ARG A 30 -1.09 -8.74 -4.86
CA ARG A 30 -1.40 -8.31 -3.49
C ARG A 30 -0.11 -8.01 -2.73
N ILE A 31 0.00 -6.79 -2.25
CA ILE A 31 1.11 -6.31 -1.44
C ILE A 31 0.62 -6.25 0.02
N PRO A 32 1.22 -7.01 0.94
CA PRO A 32 0.81 -7.01 2.34
C PRO A 32 1.09 -5.65 2.98
N LEU A 33 0.13 -5.16 3.75
CA LEU A 33 0.20 -3.92 4.51
C LEU A 33 0.54 -4.25 5.96
N VAL A 34 1.75 -4.76 6.17
CA VAL A 34 2.22 -5.22 7.48
C VAL A 34 3.49 -4.48 7.87
N ILE A 35 3.49 -3.97 9.09
CA ILE A 35 4.69 -3.47 9.76
C ILE A 35 4.82 -4.19 11.10
N GLU A 36 6.01 -4.71 11.36
CA GLU A 36 6.33 -5.34 12.63
C GLU A 36 7.40 -4.53 13.33
N ASN A 37 7.07 -4.03 14.52
CA ASN A 37 8.03 -3.36 15.39
C ASN A 37 8.69 -2.11 14.75
N TYR A 38 8.01 -1.42 13.84
CA TYR A 38 8.48 -0.18 13.23
C TYR A 38 8.70 0.88 14.30
N ARG A 39 9.84 1.58 14.27
CA ARG A 39 10.19 2.58 15.27
C ARG A 39 10.38 3.94 14.65
N PHE A 40 9.85 4.96 15.30
CA PHE A 40 10.10 6.35 14.95
C PHE A 40 10.05 7.25 16.18
N ARG A 41 10.70 8.41 16.07
CA ARG A 41 10.70 9.46 17.09
C ARG A 41 9.80 10.61 16.68
N THR A 42 9.01 11.10 17.61
CA THR A 42 8.38 12.43 17.53
C THR A 42 8.95 13.36 18.58
N SER A 43 8.83 14.66 18.35
CA SER A 43 9.30 15.71 19.25
C SER A 43 8.27 16.82 19.34
N THR A 44 8.22 17.49 20.50
CA THR A 44 7.29 18.59 20.75
C THR A 44 7.51 19.83 19.89
N LEU A 45 8.57 19.85 19.10
CA LEU A 45 8.78 20.84 18.04
C LEU A 45 7.71 20.75 16.94
N LEU A 46 7.24 19.54 16.63
CA LEU A 46 6.32 19.28 15.51
C LEU A 46 5.00 18.65 15.96
N PHE A 47 4.99 18.00 17.12
CA PHE A 47 3.84 17.24 17.62
C PHE A 47 3.42 17.74 19.00
N PRO A 48 2.11 17.79 19.31
CA PRO A 48 1.66 17.99 20.69
C PRO A 48 2.28 16.97 21.66
N SER A 49 2.46 17.34 22.93
CA SER A 49 3.09 16.46 23.93
C SER A 49 2.27 15.21 24.26
N ASP A 50 0.95 15.30 24.11
CA ASP A 50 -0.03 14.23 24.25
C ASP A 50 -0.34 13.51 22.93
N TRP A 51 0.28 13.93 21.82
CA TRP A 51 0.08 13.29 20.53
C TRP A 51 0.51 11.83 20.56
N LYS A 52 -0.34 10.97 20.03
CA LYS A 52 -0.09 9.55 19.85
C LYS A 52 -0.64 9.15 18.48
N PRO A 53 0.10 8.39 17.66
CA PRO A 53 -0.46 7.91 16.41
C PRO A 53 -1.63 6.97 16.71
N THR A 54 -2.77 7.22 16.08
CA THR A 54 -3.98 6.39 16.22
C THR A 54 -4.29 5.64 14.94
N HIS A 55 -3.85 6.17 13.80
CA HIS A 55 -4.10 5.61 12.48
C HIS A 55 -2.81 5.56 11.65
N ILE A 56 -2.86 4.73 10.62
CA ILE A 56 -1.87 4.65 9.56
C ILE A 56 -2.58 4.78 8.22
N ARG A 57 -1.98 5.61 7.36
CA ARG A 57 -2.32 5.67 5.95
C ARG A 57 -1.23 5.02 5.14
N TRP A 58 -1.56 3.97 4.40
CA TRP A 58 -0.67 3.34 3.43
C TRP A 58 -0.78 4.06 2.09
N LEU A 59 0.33 4.59 1.59
CA LEU A 59 0.39 5.36 0.36
C LEU A 59 1.09 4.53 -0.72
N LEU A 60 0.35 4.18 -1.79
CA LEU A 60 0.92 3.54 -2.96
C LEU A 60 1.32 4.61 -3.98
N GLN A 61 2.62 4.69 -4.27
CA GLN A 61 3.18 5.66 -5.21
C GLN A 61 3.68 4.97 -6.48
N ASP A 62 3.37 5.59 -7.61
CA ASP A 62 3.87 5.19 -8.92
C ASP A 62 5.39 5.49 -9.08
N PRO A 63 6.03 5.07 -10.19
CA PRO A 63 7.46 5.29 -10.42
C PRO A 63 7.83 6.78 -10.51
N TYR A 64 6.86 7.66 -10.75
CA TYR A 64 7.04 9.10 -10.81
C TYR A 64 6.84 9.78 -9.45
N GLY A 65 6.51 9.01 -8.41
CA GLY A 65 6.32 9.50 -7.04
C GLY A 65 4.91 10.04 -6.76
N LYS A 66 3.97 9.89 -7.68
CA LYS A 66 2.57 10.28 -7.47
C LYS A 66 1.86 9.21 -6.66
N THR A 67 1.18 9.60 -5.58
CA THR A 67 0.26 8.71 -4.86
C THR A 67 -0.94 8.41 -5.75
N VAL A 68 -1.18 7.12 -6.05
CA VAL A 68 -2.30 6.69 -6.90
C VAL A 68 -3.46 6.13 -6.10
N TYR A 69 -3.20 5.63 -4.88
CA TYR A 69 -4.21 5.09 -3.98
C TYR A 69 -3.67 5.09 -2.56
N TRP A 70 -4.58 5.09 -1.59
CA TRP A 70 -4.23 4.86 -0.20
C TRP A 70 -5.32 4.12 0.56
N VAL A 71 -4.91 3.52 1.67
CA VAL A 71 -5.77 2.81 2.61
C VAL A 71 -5.49 3.36 4.00
N ASP A 72 -6.55 3.75 4.70
CA ASP A 72 -6.50 4.16 6.10
C ASP A 72 -6.90 2.98 7.00
N SER A 73 -6.16 2.78 8.08
CA SER A 73 -6.43 1.75 9.10
C SER A 73 -6.17 2.31 10.49
N PRO A 74 -6.97 1.96 11.51
CA PRO A 74 -6.58 2.17 12.90
C PRO A 74 -5.37 1.30 13.23
N LEU A 75 -4.50 1.77 14.14
CA LEU A 75 -3.31 1.02 14.55
C LEU A 75 -3.63 -0.08 15.57
N ASP A 76 -3.21 -1.31 15.29
CA ASP A 76 -3.33 -2.49 16.16
C ASP A 76 -2.53 -2.33 17.45
N SER A 77 -1.26 -1.90 17.36
CA SER A 77 -0.39 -1.76 18.52
C SER A 77 0.52 -0.54 18.44
N VAL A 78 0.44 0.29 19.47
CA VAL A 78 1.26 1.48 19.67
C VAL A 78 1.86 1.45 21.06
N LYS A 79 3.20 1.40 21.15
CA LYS A 79 3.93 1.37 22.42
C LYS A 79 4.97 2.49 22.48
N ILE A 80 5.07 3.14 23.63
CA ILE A 80 6.19 4.01 23.94
C ILE A 80 7.35 3.10 24.36
N VAL A 81 8.49 3.22 23.68
CA VAL A 81 9.70 2.46 23.99
C VAL A 81 10.84 3.32 24.51
N GLY A 82 10.67 4.63 24.45
CA GLY A 82 11.57 5.62 25.03
C GLY A 82 10.90 6.98 25.06
N SER A 83 11.29 7.81 26.01
CA SER A 83 10.92 9.22 26.05
C SER A 83 11.97 9.99 26.82
N GLY A 84 12.06 11.30 26.59
CA GLY A 84 13.03 12.15 27.25
C GLY A 84 13.01 13.56 26.69
N TYR A 85 14.11 14.27 26.92
CA TYR A 85 14.28 15.64 26.44
C TYR A 85 15.51 15.74 25.55
N ASP A 86 15.37 16.47 24.44
CA ASP A 86 16.45 16.93 23.60
C ASP A 86 16.44 18.47 23.65
N GLY A 87 17.31 19.02 24.50
CA GLY A 87 17.23 20.42 24.92
C GLY A 87 15.92 20.70 25.68
N VAL A 88 15.11 21.63 25.15
CA VAL A 88 13.81 22.01 25.72
C VAL A 88 12.63 21.19 25.18
N TYR A 89 12.86 20.34 24.18
CA TYR A 89 11.80 19.60 23.50
C TYR A 89 11.69 18.20 24.07
N HIS A 90 10.47 17.79 24.43
CA HIS A 90 10.21 16.41 24.81
C HIS A 90 10.13 15.56 23.55
N TYR A 91 10.81 14.41 23.54
CA TYR A 91 10.69 13.42 22.47
C TYR A 91 10.05 12.14 22.98
N THR A 92 9.37 11.45 22.08
CA THR A 92 8.78 10.14 22.32
C THR A 92 9.20 9.19 21.20
N ASP A 93 9.79 8.05 21.58
CA ASP A 93 10.11 6.95 20.70
C ASP A 93 8.96 5.95 20.70
N TRP A 94 8.36 5.76 19.53
CA TRP A 94 7.25 4.88 19.30
C TRP A 94 7.72 3.56 18.72
N LYS A 95 6.99 2.50 19.04
CA LYS A 95 7.09 1.19 18.42
C LYS A 95 5.69 0.76 17.98
N ILE A 96 5.53 0.59 16.68
CA ILE A 96 4.26 0.28 16.03
C ILE A 96 4.30 -1.12 15.43
N SER A 97 3.22 -1.85 15.58
CA SER A 97 2.91 -3.02 14.78
C SER A 97 1.49 -2.90 14.26
N GLU A 98 1.29 -3.30 13.01
CA GLU A 98 0.02 -3.20 12.30
C GLU A 98 -0.09 -4.27 11.22
N ASN A 99 -1.30 -4.80 11.03
CA ASN A 99 -1.68 -5.56 9.85
C ASN A 99 -2.98 -5.04 9.24
N SER A 100 -2.87 -4.14 8.26
CA SER A 100 -4.01 -3.56 7.55
C SER A 100 -4.48 -4.41 6.34
N GLY A 101 -4.03 -5.68 6.26
CA GLY A 101 -4.37 -6.57 5.16
C GLY A 101 -3.45 -6.39 3.94
N TYR A 102 -4.01 -6.00 2.79
CA TYR A 102 -3.26 -5.86 1.55
C TYR A 102 -3.79 -4.72 0.66
N ILE A 103 -2.91 -4.18 -0.17
CA ILE A 103 -3.23 -3.34 -1.33
C ILE A 103 -2.92 -4.13 -2.61
N GLN A 104 -3.50 -3.77 -3.75
CA GLN A 104 -3.17 -4.41 -5.03
C GLN A 104 -2.47 -3.44 -5.97
N ILE A 105 -1.61 -3.95 -6.84
CA ILE A 105 -1.12 -3.15 -7.98
C ILE A 105 -2.31 -2.88 -8.92
N PRO A 106 -2.56 -1.62 -9.32
CA PRO A 106 -3.72 -1.28 -10.11
C PRO A 106 -3.67 -1.87 -11.52
N ALA A 107 -4.84 -1.93 -12.16
CA ALA A 107 -4.94 -2.18 -13.59
C ALA A 107 -4.21 -1.09 -14.38
N PHE A 108 -3.57 -1.49 -15.47
CA PHE A 108 -2.77 -0.66 -16.36
C PHE A 108 -1.66 0.10 -15.64
N ALA A 109 -1.10 -0.50 -14.58
CA ALA A 109 0.02 0.07 -13.84
C ALA A 109 1.22 0.32 -14.76
N THR A 110 1.82 1.50 -14.63
CA THR A 110 3.07 1.84 -15.33
C THR A 110 4.20 0.94 -14.82
N PRO A 111 4.96 0.26 -15.71
CA PRO A 111 6.13 -0.51 -15.29
C PRO A 111 7.19 0.36 -14.63
N GLY A 112 7.88 -0.18 -13.63
CA GLY A 112 8.96 0.52 -12.92
C GLY A 112 8.93 0.28 -11.41
N GLU A 113 9.70 1.08 -10.67
CA GLU A 113 9.83 0.95 -9.22
C GLU A 113 8.74 1.72 -8.48
N TRP A 114 7.72 0.98 -8.04
CA TRP A 114 6.65 1.52 -7.19
C TRP A 114 7.10 1.57 -5.74
N LYS A 115 6.49 2.46 -4.95
CA LYS A 115 6.85 2.65 -3.55
C LYS A 115 5.62 2.54 -2.66
N LEU A 116 5.75 1.77 -1.59
CA LEU A 116 4.80 1.77 -0.50
C LEU A 116 5.38 2.59 0.65
N LYS A 117 4.66 3.63 1.05
CA LYS A 117 4.96 4.46 2.21
C LYS A 117 3.83 4.38 3.22
N ALA A 118 4.10 4.81 4.44
CA ALA A 118 3.09 5.01 5.45
C ALA A 118 3.12 6.45 5.98
N GLN A 119 1.96 6.90 6.47
CA GLN A 119 1.81 8.12 7.23
C GLN A 119 1.08 7.76 8.52
N PHE A 120 1.75 7.91 9.66
CA PHE A 120 1.13 7.74 10.97
C PHE A 120 0.49 9.05 11.38
N TYR A 121 -0.78 9.05 11.76
CA TYR A 121 -1.48 10.28 12.08
C TYR A 121 -2.46 10.14 13.24
N ASP A 122 -2.85 11.29 13.75
CA ASP A 122 -3.94 11.47 14.69
C ASP A 122 -4.61 12.82 14.44
N TYR A 123 -5.85 12.96 14.90
CA TYR A 123 -6.58 14.21 14.84
C TYR A 123 -6.66 14.84 16.22
N LEU A 124 -6.15 16.06 16.34
CA LEU A 124 -6.39 16.90 17.50
C LEU A 124 -7.36 18.01 17.07
N PHE A 125 -8.60 17.93 17.57
CA PHE A 125 -9.74 18.68 17.06
C PHE A 125 -9.93 18.45 15.54
N THR A 126 -9.81 19.49 14.72
CA THR A 126 -9.92 19.42 13.26
C THR A 126 -8.56 19.32 12.55
N PHE A 127 -7.45 19.38 13.29
CA PHE A 127 -6.11 19.38 12.71
C PHE A 127 -5.52 17.97 12.68
N LYS A 128 -5.14 17.53 11.47
CA LYS A 128 -4.43 16.28 11.25
C LYS A 128 -2.94 16.47 11.52
N PHE A 129 -2.43 15.84 12.58
CA PHE A 129 -1.00 15.78 12.86
C PHE A 129 -0.46 14.45 12.36
N HIS A 130 0.60 14.47 11.57
CA HIS A 130 1.11 13.26 10.93
C HIS A 130 2.64 13.19 10.90
N LYS A 131 3.14 11.96 10.87
CA LYS A 131 4.53 11.61 10.64
C LYS A 131 4.61 10.68 9.44
N ASP A 132 5.24 11.17 8.37
CA ASP A 132 5.48 10.37 7.18
C ASP A 132 6.70 9.47 7.37
N THR A 133 6.62 8.27 6.81
CA THR A 133 7.77 7.37 6.70
C THR A 133 8.56 7.65 5.43
N GLU A 134 9.79 7.18 5.43
CA GLU A 134 10.49 6.90 4.17
C GLU A 134 9.78 5.76 3.41
N THR A 135 10.38 5.30 2.32
CA THR A 135 9.90 4.12 1.59
C THR A 135 9.99 2.89 2.48
N LEU A 136 8.85 2.25 2.77
CA LEU A 136 8.80 1.00 3.51
C LEU A 136 9.12 -0.18 2.60
N TYR A 137 8.55 -0.18 1.41
CA TYR A 137 8.78 -1.22 0.41
C TYR A 137 8.95 -0.58 -0.97
N THR A 138 9.90 -1.12 -1.72
CA THR A 138 10.08 -0.87 -3.15
C THR A 138 9.55 -2.08 -3.90
N ILE A 139 8.69 -1.86 -4.89
CA ILE A 139 7.95 -2.91 -5.58
C ILE A 139 8.28 -2.77 -7.07
N PRO A 140 9.12 -3.67 -7.63
CA PRO A 140 9.39 -3.66 -9.06
C PRO A 140 8.14 -4.17 -9.79
N VAL A 141 7.47 -3.28 -10.53
CA VAL A 141 6.25 -3.58 -11.29
C VAL A 141 6.57 -3.77 -12.76
N LYS A 142 6.01 -4.82 -13.37
CA LYS A 142 6.07 -5.08 -14.80
C LYS A 142 4.74 -4.86 -15.48
N GLU A 143 4.80 -4.71 -16.80
CA GLU A 143 3.61 -4.67 -17.64
C GLU A 143 2.84 -6.00 -17.51
N GLY A 144 1.55 -5.90 -17.20
CA GLY A 144 0.66 -7.06 -17.12
C GLY A 144 0.00 -7.38 -18.46
N SER A 145 -0.45 -8.62 -18.61
CA SER A 145 -1.30 -9.00 -19.73
C SER A 145 -2.68 -8.33 -19.63
N LEU A 146 -3.47 -8.39 -20.71
CA LEU A 146 -4.85 -7.90 -20.69
C LEU A 146 -5.67 -8.57 -19.57
N PHE A 147 -5.48 -9.87 -19.35
CA PHE A 147 -6.19 -10.61 -18.30
C PHE A 147 -5.77 -10.19 -16.89
N ASP A 148 -4.50 -9.90 -16.67
CA ASP A 148 -4.04 -9.39 -15.36
C ASP A 148 -4.68 -8.04 -15.06
N ASN A 149 -4.74 -7.16 -16.06
CA ASN A 149 -5.38 -5.86 -15.95
C ASN A 149 -6.89 -5.95 -15.67
N LEU A 150 -7.60 -6.90 -16.29
CA LEU A 150 -9.03 -7.11 -16.04
C LEU A 150 -9.34 -7.64 -14.64
N ASN A 151 -8.39 -8.34 -14.02
CA ASN A 151 -8.50 -8.87 -12.66
C ASN A 151 -7.93 -7.92 -11.58
N ALA A 152 -7.30 -6.82 -12.00
CA ALA A 152 -6.75 -5.81 -11.12
C ALA A 152 -7.78 -4.70 -10.84
N PRO A 153 -7.67 -4.01 -9.69
CA PRO A 153 -8.56 -2.89 -9.40
C PRO A 153 -8.16 -1.64 -10.18
N LEU A 154 -9.14 -0.81 -10.50
CA LEU A 154 -8.91 0.57 -10.93
C LEU A 154 -8.93 1.48 -9.70
N TYR A 155 -7.97 2.40 -9.63
CA TYR A 155 -7.87 3.37 -8.55
C TYR A 155 -8.11 4.79 -9.06
N PHE A 156 -8.89 5.54 -8.28
CA PHE A 156 -9.16 6.95 -8.52
C PHE A 156 -9.03 7.71 -7.20
N ILE A 157 -8.62 8.97 -7.32
CA ILE A 157 -8.61 9.91 -6.21
C ILE A 157 -9.60 11.00 -6.57
N ILE A 158 -10.67 11.10 -5.79
CA ILE A 158 -11.69 12.11 -5.99
C ILE A 158 -11.32 13.32 -5.13
N PRO A 159 -10.95 14.45 -5.73
CA PRO A 159 -10.68 15.66 -4.96
C PRO A 159 -11.99 16.20 -4.39
N ILE A 160 -12.01 16.46 -3.08
CA ILE A 160 -13.16 17.07 -2.41
C ILE A 160 -12.81 18.49 -1.99
N PRO A 161 -13.50 19.52 -2.50
CA PRO A 161 -13.25 20.90 -2.08
C PRO A 161 -13.38 21.06 -0.56
N LEU A 162 -12.37 21.69 0.06
CA LEU A 162 -12.33 21.97 1.50
C LEU A 162 -12.28 20.72 2.41
N MET A 163 -12.06 19.53 1.85
CA MET A 163 -11.90 18.28 2.61
C MET A 163 -10.69 17.50 2.11
N GLU A 164 -10.36 16.42 2.80
CA GLU A 164 -9.36 15.48 2.32
C GLU A 164 -9.92 14.69 1.12
N ASP A 165 -9.06 14.46 0.13
CA ASP A 165 -9.39 13.66 -1.05
C ASP A 165 -9.88 12.26 -0.65
N VAL A 166 -10.65 11.61 -1.53
CA VAL A 166 -11.20 10.26 -1.26
C VAL A 166 -10.62 9.24 -2.23
N PRO A 167 -9.96 8.18 -1.73
CA PRO A 167 -9.45 7.11 -2.56
C PRO A 167 -10.60 6.15 -2.88
N VAL A 168 -10.81 5.86 -4.17
CA VAL A 168 -11.83 4.92 -4.64
C VAL A 168 -11.17 3.77 -5.38
N SER A 169 -11.56 2.54 -5.04
CA SER A 169 -11.16 1.34 -5.75
C SER A 169 -12.36 0.67 -6.40
N ILE A 170 -12.21 0.30 -7.67
CA ILE A 170 -13.23 -0.41 -8.45
C ILE A 170 -12.64 -1.75 -8.86
N ASN A 171 -13.26 -2.83 -8.40
CA ASN A 171 -12.96 -4.16 -8.92
C ASN A 171 -13.55 -4.28 -10.33
N LEU A 172 -12.68 -4.29 -11.35
CA LEU A 172 -13.11 -4.22 -12.74
C LEU A 172 -13.92 -5.47 -13.15
N ALA A 173 -13.53 -6.65 -12.69
CA ALA A 173 -14.26 -7.89 -12.94
C ALA A 173 -15.68 -7.84 -12.37
N LEU A 174 -15.85 -7.38 -11.13
CA LEU A 174 -17.16 -7.23 -10.50
C LEU A 174 -18.00 -6.16 -11.22
N PHE A 175 -17.39 -5.03 -11.57
CA PHE A 175 -18.07 -3.96 -12.30
C PHE A 175 -18.59 -4.46 -13.66
N SER A 176 -17.74 -5.14 -14.44
CA SER A 176 -18.12 -5.73 -15.72
C SER A 176 -19.23 -6.77 -15.58
N ALA A 177 -19.18 -7.62 -14.55
CA ALA A 177 -20.20 -8.63 -14.30
C ALA A 177 -21.57 -8.00 -13.96
N VAL A 178 -21.60 -7.00 -13.09
CA VAL A 178 -22.84 -6.27 -12.72
C VAL A 178 -23.41 -5.53 -13.94
N PHE A 179 -22.55 -4.90 -14.74
CA PHE A 179 -22.96 -4.20 -15.96
C PHE A 179 -23.57 -5.16 -17.00
N LEU A 180 -22.96 -6.32 -17.22
CA LEU A 180 -23.50 -7.35 -18.13
C LEU A 180 -24.85 -7.88 -17.64
N LEU A 181 -24.99 -8.13 -16.33
CA LEU A 181 -26.26 -8.56 -15.74
C LEU A 181 -27.36 -7.53 -15.98
N LEU A 182 -27.04 -6.24 -15.85
CA LEU A 182 -27.96 -5.14 -16.09
C LEU A 182 -28.38 -5.06 -17.57
N ILE A 183 -27.45 -5.27 -18.52
CA ILE A 183 -27.77 -5.36 -19.95
C ILE A 183 -28.71 -6.54 -20.22
N ILE A 184 -28.40 -7.73 -19.69
CA ILE A 184 -29.23 -8.92 -19.86
C ILE A 184 -30.65 -8.69 -19.32
N LEU A 185 -30.76 -8.03 -18.17
CA LEU A 185 -32.05 -7.65 -17.58
C LEU A 185 -32.84 -6.71 -18.51
N ILE A 186 -32.22 -5.65 -19.02
CA ILE A 186 -32.86 -4.70 -19.94
C ILE A 186 -33.34 -5.42 -21.21
N VAL A 187 -32.48 -6.23 -21.82
CA VAL A 187 -32.83 -7.01 -23.02
C VAL A 187 -33.97 -7.97 -22.73
N GLY A 188 -33.94 -8.67 -21.59
CA GLY A 188 -35.03 -9.56 -21.17
C GLY A 188 -36.36 -8.83 -21.01
N ILE A 189 -36.37 -7.65 -20.39
CA ILE A 189 -37.57 -6.81 -20.25
C ILE A 189 -38.10 -6.38 -21.63
N LEU A 190 -37.22 -5.98 -22.54
CA LEU A 190 -37.60 -5.58 -23.90
C LEU A 190 -38.21 -6.75 -24.68
N ILE A 191 -37.62 -7.95 -24.60
CA ILE A 191 -38.14 -9.16 -25.24
C ILE A 191 -39.52 -9.52 -24.67
N ILE A 192 -39.68 -9.52 -23.34
CA ILE A 192 -40.98 -9.81 -22.70
C ILE A 192 -42.04 -8.79 -23.13
N ARG A 193 -41.65 -7.50 -23.23
CA ARG A 193 -42.55 -6.44 -23.68
C ARG A 193 -42.99 -6.64 -25.12
N GLU A 194 -42.08 -7.05 -26.01
CA GLU A 194 -42.39 -7.30 -27.42
C GLU A 194 -43.26 -8.55 -27.60
N VAL A 195 -42.99 -9.64 -26.85
CA VAL A 195 -43.80 -10.87 -26.90
C VAL A 195 -45.21 -10.68 -26.34
N LYS A 196 -45.42 -9.73 -25.42
CA LYS A 196 -46.75 -9.39 -24.87
C LYS A 196 -47.55 -8.42 -25.76
N ARG A 197 -46.95 -7.90 -26.83
CA ARG A 197 -47.58 -6.96 -27.75
C ARG A 197 -48.22 -7.70 -28.92
#